data_AF-A0A2G5THB2-F1
#
_entry.id   AF-A0A2G5THB2-F1
#
_cell.length_a   1.000
_cell.length_b   1.000
_cell.length_c   1.000
_cell.angle_alpha   90.00
_cell.angle_beta   90.00
_cell.angle_gamma   90.00
#
_symmetry.space_group_name_H-M   'P 1'
#
loop_
_entity.id
_entity.type
_entity.pdbx_description
1 polymer ?
#
loop_
_entity_poly.entity_id
_entity_poly.type
_entity_poly.pdbx_seq_one_letter_code
_entity_poly.pdbx_strand_id
1 'polypeptide(L)'
;MTHFRMALKIDSKKAVDKFTIWLKEQKGLPRHEHAVLITKFDLISINGHSATQGMAYVGNICENGDSSSVVEDIGAGLTSLIMAHEIGHSLGALHDGAFEAADCDSNDNFLMAVAVSGSADRQSFLNSRRMSNCSVNSIIENLKEPTASCVKKWKTKGGKDQRDFMKKPGETVNLARQCQIAFGPTFKPCLHIGYFHGQSICERIWCSDGDSDECQTLNYFPAFDGTDCGYNMASSVVH
;
A
#
# COMPACT_ATOMS: atom_id res chain seq x y z
N MET A 1 19.57 -22.42 -1.60
CA MET A 1 18.47 -23.32 -1.21
C MET A 1 17.22 -22.47 -1.00
N THR A 2 16.32 -22.44 -1.98
CA THR A 2 15.07 -21.69 -1.90
C THR A 2 14.12 -22.38 -0.93
N HIS A 3 13.97 -21.83 0.27
CA HIS A 3 12.84 -22.17 1.13
C HIS A 3 11.56 -21.66 0.47
N PHE A 4 11.01 -22.43 -0.45
CA PHE A 4 9.60 -22.31 -0.84
C PHE A 4 8.78 -22.71 0.39
N ARG A 5 8.51 -21.75 1.29
CA ARG A 5 7.31 -21.85 2.12
C ARG A 5 6.16 -21.91 1.13
N MET A 6 5.44 -23.02 1.08
CA MET A 6 4.16 -23.07 0.37
C MET A 6 3.28 -21.98 0.98
N ALA A 7 3.13 -20.85 0.29
CA ALA A 7 2.19 -19.83 0.69
C ALA A 7 0.80 -20.46 0.62
N LEU A 8 0.09 -20.45 1.75
CA LEU A 8 -1.30 -20.86 1.77
C LEU A 8 -2.06 -19.87 0.87
N LYS A 9 -2.87 -20.38 -0.06
CA LYS A 9 -3.60 -19.55 -1.03
C LYS A 9 -5.05 -19.38 -0.62
N ILE A 10 -5.63 -18.22 -0.91
CA ILE A 10 -7.06 -17.99 -0.76
C ILE A 10 -7.56 -17.03 -1.84
N ASP A 11 -8.71 -17.36 -2.45
CA ASP A 11 -9.41 -16.44 -3.35
C ASP A 11 -9.72 -15.14 -2.60
N SER A 12 -9.29 -14.01 -3.18
CA SER A 12 -9.36 -12.68 -2.55
C SER A 12 -10.80 -12.26 -2.25
N LYS A 13 -11.72 -12.55 -3.17
CA LYS A 13 -13.15 -12.31 -2.96
C LYS A 13 -13.69 -13.12 -1.79
N LYS A 14 -13.37 -14.42 -1.73
CA LYS A 14 -13.76 -15.29 -0.61
C LYS A 14 -13.15 -14.83 0.72
N ALA A 15 -11.95 -14.26 0.70
CA ALA A 15 -11.30 -13.73 1.89
C ALA A 15 -12.05 -12.51 2.44
N VAL A 16 -12.36 -11.52 1.60
CA VAL A 16 -13.10 -10.32 2.04
C VAL A 16 -14.54 -10.65 2.45
N ASP A 17 -15.22 -11.54 1.72
CA ASP A 17 -16.58 -11.98 2.04
C ASP A 17 -16.61 -12.63 3.45
N LYS A 18 -15.64 -13.50 3.76
CA LYS A 18 -15.52 -14.13 5.09
C LYS A 18 -15.20 -13.14 6.20
N PHE A 19 -14.29 -12.20 5.94
CA PHE A 19 -13.93 -11.18 6.92
C PHE A 19 -15.12 -10.27 7.23
N THR A 20 -15.88 -9.88 6.21
CA THR A 20 -17.13 -9.12 6.32
C THR A 20 -18.15 -9.83 7.21
N ILE A 21 -18.37 -11.13 7.00
CA ILE A 21 -19.27 -11.94 7.85
C ILE A 21 -18.77 -11.96 9.29
N TRP A 22 -17.48 -12.23 9.49
CA TRP A 22 -16.89 -12.27 10.82
C TRP A 22 -17.04 -10.94 11.57
N LEU A 23 -16.82 -9.80 10.89
CA LEU A 23 -17.00 -8.46 11.45
C LEU A 23 -18.43 -8.21 11.91
N LYS A 24 -19.43 -8.61 11.11
CA LYS A 24 -20.87 -8.47 11.44
C LYS A 24 -21.24 -9.26 12.69
N GLU A 25 -20.57 -10.38 12.96
CA GLU A 25 -20.84 -11.25 14.10
C GLU A 25 -20.05 -10.86 15.36
N GLN A 26 -18.97 -10.08 15.23
CA GLN A 26 -18.14 -9.71 16.37
C GLN A 26 -18.82 -8.72 17.31
N LYS A 27 -18.66 -8.96 18.62
CA LYS A 27 -19.10 -8.07 19.69
C LYS A 27 -17.89 -7.52 20.43
N GLY A 28 -17.95 -6.24 20.79
CA GLY A 28 -16.93 -5.60 21.65
C GLY A 28 -15.69 -5.08 20.92
N LEU A 29 -15.70 -4.98 19.59
CA LEU A 29 -14.67 -4.26 18.86
C LEU A 29 -14.69 -2.76 19.22
N PRO A 30 -13.54 -2.08 19.30
CA PRO A 30 -13.49 -0.63 19.39
C PRO A 30 -14.30 0.02 18.27
N ARG A 31 -14.87 1.20 18.50
CA ARG A 31 -15.54 1.94 17.43
C ARG A 31 -14.55 2.20 16.29
N HIS A 32 -14.96 1.88 15.08
CA HIS A 32 -14.23 2.08 13.84
C HIS A 32 -15.22 2.36 12.70
N GLU A 33 -14.76 3.09 11.69
CA GLU A 33 -15.51 3.31 10.46
C GLU A 33 -15.09 2.31 9.36
N HIS A 34 -13.87 1.77 9.40
CA HIS A 34 -13.35 0.78 8.45
C HIS A 34 -12.45 -0.24 9.15
N ALA A 35 -12.42 -1.49 8.68
CA ALA A 35 -11.56 -2.54 9.21
C ALA A 35 -10.69 -3.18 8.11
N VAL A 36 -9.40 -3.36 8.40
CA VAL A 36 -8.46 -4.00 7.46
C VAL A 36 -7.96 -5.31 8.06
N LEU A 37 -8.06 -6.41 7.31
CA LEU A 37 -7.40 -7.68 7.63
C LEU A 37 -6.11 -7.80 6.83
N ILE A 38 -4.99 -7.91 7.53
CA ILE A 38 -3.68 -8.14 6.93
C ILE A 38 -3.34 -9.63 7.04
N THR A 39 -2.94 -10.28 5.94
CA THR A 39 -2.70 -11.73 5.90
C THR A 39 -1.40 -12.10 5.18
N LYS A 40 -0.78 -13.21 5.57
CA LYS A 40 0.35 -13.84 4.84
C LYS A 40 -0.10 -14.90 3.82
N PHE A 41 -1.41 -15.06 3.63
CA PHE A 41 -1.92 -15.90 2.55
C PHE A 41 -1.70 -15.20 1.20
N ASP A 42 -1.30 -15.96 0.19
CA ASP A 42 -1.27 -15.54 -1.21
C ASP A 42 -2.72 -15.34 -1.68
N LEU A 43 -3.09 -14.07 -1.84
CA LEU A 43 -4.41 -13.67 -2.33
C LEU A 43 -4.42 -13.90 -3.85
N ILE A 44 -5.36 -14.70 -4.31
CA ILE A 44 -5.47 -15.05 -5.73
C ILE A 44 -6.77 -14.53 -6.31
N SER A 45 -6.74 -14.17 -7.60
CA SER A 45 -7.94 -13.89 -8.37
C SER A 45 -8.81 -15.13 -8.52
N ILE A 46 -10.05 -14.95 -9.00
CA ILE A 46 -10.97 -16.07 -9.31
C ILE A 46 -10.39 -17.07 -10.32
N ASN A 47 -9.45 -16.62 -11.17
CA ASN A 47 -8.73 -17.44 -12.14
C ASN A 47 -7.44 -18.06 -11.58
N GLY A 48 -7.15 -17.84 -10.30
CA GLY A 48 -5.99 -18.40 -9.60
C GLY A 48 -4.69 -17.62 -9.77
N HIS A 49 -4.74 -16.38 -10.28
CA HIS A 49 -3.55 -15.54 -10.45
C HIS A 49 -3.20 -14.81 -9.16
N SER A 50 -1.95 -14.91 -8.71
CA SER A 50 -1.38 -14.24 -7.53
C SER A 50 -1.07 -12.74 -7.72
N ALA A 51 -1.64 -12.11 -8.75
CA ALA A 51 -1.46 -10.68 -8.99
C ALA A 51 -2.35 -9.81 -8.08
N THR A 52 -3.40 -10.39 -7.50
CA THR A 52 -4.35 -9.68 -6.64
C THR A 52 -3.85 -9.62 -5.21
N GLN A 53 -3.32 -8.47 -4.78
CA GLN A 53 -2.70 -8.34 -3.46
C GLN A 53 -3.62 -7.72 -2.40
N GLY A 54 -4.84 -7.33 -2.78
CA GLY A 54 -5.86 -6.78 -1.89
C GLY A 54 -7.27 -6.92 -2.47
N MET A 55 -8.28 -6.66 -1.64
CA MET A 55 -9.68 -6.61 -2.07
C MET A 55 -10.51 -5.77 -1.08
N ALA A 56 -11.38 -4.91 -1.62
CA ALA A 56 -12.36 -4.13 -0.89
C ALA A 56 -13.66 -3.95 -1.69
N TYR A 57 -14.73 -3.52 -1.02
CA TYR A 57 -15.95 -3.08 -1.70
C TYR A 57 -15.89 -1.59 -2.01
N VAL A 58 -16.26 -1.20 -3.23
CA VAL A 58 -16.20 0.19 -3.67
C VAL A 58 -17.34 1.00 -3.04
N GLY A 59 -17.01 2.15 -2.43
CA GLY A 59 -17.99 3.12 -1.91
C GLY A 59 -18.64 2.75 -0.58
N ASN A 60 -18.27 1.61 0.02
CA ASN A 60 -18.92 1.05 1.20
C ASN A 60 -18.31 1.49 2.54
N ILE A 61 -17.60 2.62 2.61
CA ILE A 61 -16.87 3.09 3.81
C ILE A 61 -17.70 3.21 5.12
N CYS A 62 -19.03 3.19 5.04
CA CYS A 62 -19.91 3.26 6.21
C CYS A 62 -20.91 2.10 6.28
N GLU A 63 -20.82 1.14 5.37
CA GLU A 63 -21.70 -0.03 5.36
C GLU A 63 -21.21 -1.05 6.40
N ASN A 64 -22.13 -1.57 7.21
CA ASN A 64 -21.74 -2.44 8.31
C ASN A 64 -21.12 -3.74 7.78
N GLY A 65 -19.89 -4.05 8.19
CA GLY A 65 -19.09 -5.17 7.71
C GLY A 65 -18.48 -4.96 6.32
N ASP A 66 -19.23 -4.43 5.36
CA ASP A 66 -18.74 -4.20 4.00
C ASP A 66 -17.75 -3.03 3.93
N SER A 67 -17.73 -2.15 4.95
CA SER A 67 -16.60 -1.26 5.21
C SER A 67 -15.40 -2.06 5.74
N SER A 68 -14.88 -2.93 4.90
CA SER A 68 -13.70 -3.73 5.18
C SER A 68 -12.86 -4.01 3.94
N SER A 69 -11.60 -4.30 4.19
CA SER A 69 -10.64 -4.70 3.17
C SER A 69 -9.75 -5.84 3.67
N VAL A 70 -9.24 -6.63 2.74
CA VAL A 70 -8.20 -7.64 3.00
C VAL A 70 -6.96 -7.26 2.20
N VAL A 71 -5.78 -7.40 2.82
CA VAL A 71 -4.50 -7.00 2.25
C VAL A 71 -3.49 -8.12 2.47
N GLU A 72 -2.81 -8.51 1.39
CA GLU A 72 -1.66 -9.41 1.46
C GLU A 72 -0.43 -8.65 2.00
N ASP A 73 0.19 -9.20 3.04
CA ASP A 73 1.46 -8.73 3.55
C ASP A 73 2.61 -9.26 2.69
N ILE A 74 2.88 -8.54 1.59
CA ILE A 74 4.05 -8.73 0.73
C ILE A 74 5.31 -7.97 1.21
N GLY A 75 5.25 -7.37 2.41
CA GLY A 75 6.39 -6.77 3.09
C GLY A 75 6.58 -5.27 2.85
N ALA A 76 7.27 -4.65 3.81
CA ALA A 76 7.72 -3.26 3.81
C ALA A 76 6.65 -2.24 3.39
N GLY A 77 6.99 -1.27 2.54
CA GLY A 77 6.07 -0.20 2.11
C GLY A 77 5.00 -0.62 1.11
N LEU A 78 5.17 -1.76 0.46
CA LEU A 78 4.19 -2.27 -0.49
C LEU A 78 2.86 -2.60 0.20
N THR A 79 2.90 -3.28 1.35
CA THR A 79 1.68 -3.60 2.11
C THR A 79 0.90 -2.34 2.51
N SER A 80 1.58 -1.26 2.87
CA SER A 80 0.91 0.01 3.18
C SER A 80 0.28 0.68 1.95
N LEU A 81 0.88 0.54 0.77
CA LEU A 81 0.31 1.08 -0.46
C LEU A 81 -0.92 0.30 -0.90
N ILE A 82 -0.87 -1.03 -0.84
CA ILE A 82 -2.03 -1.87 -1.10
C ILE A 82 -3.15 -1.52 -0.13
N MET A 83 -2.86 -1.39 1.16
CA MET A 83 -3.85 -0.95 2.14
C MET A 83 -4.47 0.42 1.80
N ALA A 84 -3.64 1.39 1.41
CA ALA A 84 -4.14 2.71 1.01
C ALA A 84 -5.01 2.65 -0.26
N HIS A 85 -4.65 1.80 -1.22
CA HIS A 85 -5.42 1.52 -2.43
C HIS A 85 -6.81 0.93 -2.09
N GLU A 86 -6.85 -0.11 -1.25
CA GLU A 86 -8.10 -0.75 -0.84
C GLU A 86 -9.02 0.18 -0.02
N ILE A 87 -8.43 1.02 0.82
CA ILE A 87 -9.18 2.08 1.51
C ILE A 87 -9.71 3.12 0.51
N GLY A 88 -8.93 3.43 -0.53
CA GLY A 88 -9.35 4.27 -1.66
C GLY A 88 -10.62 3.74 -2.31
N HIS A 89 -10.68 2.44 -2.61
CA HIS A 89 -11.90 1.79 -3.08
C HIS A 89 -13.06 1.95 -2.11
N SER A 90 -12.86 1.66 -0.82
CA SER A 90 -13.91 1.82 0.19
C SER A 90 -14.46 3.25 0.24
N LEU A 91 -13.60 4.26 0.05
CA LEU A 91 -13.98 5.68 -0.05
C LEU A 91 -14.68 6.05 -1.36
N GLY A 92 -14.69 5.18 -2.36
CA GLY A 92 -15.40 5.34 -3.63
C GLY A 92 -14.49 5.54 -4.85
N ALA A 93 -13.17 5.44 -4.71
CA ALA A 93 -12.28 5.50 -5.86
C ALA A 93 -12.46 4.28 -6.76
N LEU A 94 -12.39 4.50 -8.07
CA LEU A 94 -12.26 3.45 -9.08
C LEU A 94 -10.80 3.34 -9.51
N HIS A 95 -10.45 2.25 -10.20
CA HIS A 95 -9.14 2.18 -10.83
C HIS A 95 -8.99 3.29 -11.87
N ASP A 96 -7.81 3.89 -11.94
CA ASP A 96 -7.44 4.76 -13.06
C ASP A 96 -7.48 3.94 -14.37
N GLY A 97 -8.07 4.50 -15.43
CA GLY A 97 -8.28 3.83 -16.71
C GLY A 97 -9.53 2.94 -16.78
N ALA A 98 -10.31 2.83 -15.69
CA ALA A 98 -11.66 2.26 -15.75
C ALA A 98 -12.59 3.13 -16.62
N PHE A 99 -13.73 2.59 -17.06
CA PHE A 99 -14.64 3.30 -17.97
C PHE A 99 -15.06 4.69 -17.44
N GLU A 100 -15.40 4.77 -16.16
CA GLU A 100 -15.80 6.01 -15.47
C GLU A 100 -14.61 6.88 -15.01
N ALA A 101 -13.37 6.39 -15.17
CA ALA A 101 -12.12 7.08 -14.84
C ALA A 101 -11.14 7.08 -16.03
N ALA A 102 -11.66 7.05 -17.26
CA ALA A 102 -10.88 6.86 -18.48
C ALA A 102 -9.94 8.04 -18.79
N ASP A 103 -10.20 9.21 -18.20
CA ASP A 103 -9.38 10.42 -18.34
C ASP A 103 -8.04 10.33 -17.58
N CYS A 104 -7.88 9.35 -16.68
CA CYS A 104 -6.63 9.09 -15.97
C CYS A 104 -6.03 7.78 -16.44
N ASP A 105 -4.85 7.81 -17.08
CA ASP A 105 -4.20 6.60 -17.58
C ASP A 105 -3.64 5.77 -16.41
N SER A 106 -3.94 4.48 -16.36
CA SER A 106 -3.35 3.57 -15.37
C SER A 106 -1.81 3.53 -15.45
N ASN A 107 -1.21 3.84 -16.60
CA ASN A 107 0.24 3.89 -16.79
C ASN A 107 0.91 5.10 -16.13
N ASP A 108 0.14 6.13 -15.76
CA ASP A 108 0.66 7.25 -14.97
C ASP A 108 1.03 6.82 -13.54
N ASN A 109 0.67 5.59 -13.14
CA ASN A 109 1.10 4.93 -11.93
C ASN A 109 0.67 5.69 -10.66
N PHE A 110 -0.49 6.34 -10.68
CA PHE A 110 -1.11 6.87 -9.46
C PHE A 110 -1.53 5.72 -8.53
N LEU A 111 -1.83 6.04 -7.27
CA LEU A 111 -2.14 5.06 -6.23
C LEU A 111 -3.27 4.10 -6.63
N MET A 112 -4.24 4.54 -7.45
CA MET A 112 -5.36 3.71 -7.93
C MET A 112 -5.13 3.08 -9.30
N ALA A 113 -3.90 3.06 -9.82
CA ALA A 113 -3.56 2.26 -10.99
C ALA A 113 -3.84 0.76 -10.74
N VAL A 114 -4.24 0.03 -11.79
CA VAL A 114 -4.58 -1.42 -11.70
C VAL A 114 -3.39 -2.26 -11.24
N ALA A 115 -2.17 -1.81 -11.52
CA ALA A 115 -0.94 -2.42 -11.05
C ALA A 115 0.09 -1.34 -10.74
N VAL A 116 0.83 -1.52 -9.64
CA VAL A 116 1.95 -0.65 -9.30
C VAL A 116 3.13 -0.96 -10.22
N SER A 117 3.53 0.03 -11.01
CA SER A 117 4.68 -0.04 -11.89
C SER A 117 5.99 0.08 -11.09
N GLY A 118 6.90 -0.85 -11.37
CA GLY A 118 8.30 -0.80 -10.97
C GLY A 118 9.17 0.05 -11.91
N SER A 119 8.59 1.02 -12.62
CA SER A 119 9.33 1.87 -13.55
C SER A 119 10.46 2.65 -12.85
N ALA A 120 11.54 2.90 -13.61
CA ALA A 120 12.60 3.81 -13.20
C ALA A 120 12.26 5.29 -13.47
N ASP A 121 11.10 5.56 -14.09
CA ASP A 121 10.64 6.92 -14.29
C ASP A 121 10.28 7.59 -12.95
N ARG A 122 10.88 8.76 -12.72
CA ARG A 122 10.72 9.47 -11.45
C ARG A 122 9.30 10.00 -11.26
N GLN A 123 8.60 10.41 -12.33
CA GLN A 123 7.24 10.90 -12.21
C GLN A 123 6.28 9.77 -11.84
N SER A 124 6.38 8.62 -12.51
CA SER A 124 5.62 7.41 -12.15
C SER A 124 5.89 7.00 -10.70
N PHE A 125 7.14 7.09 -10.23
CA PHE A 125 7.47 6.84 -8.83
C PHE A 125 6.78 7.81 -7.87
N LEU A 126 6.76 9.11 -8.17
CA LEU A 126 6.10 10.11 -7.33
C LEU A 126 4.58 9.96 -7.35
N ASN A 127 4.00 9.59 -8.49
CA ASN A 127 2.56 9.39 -8.65
C ASN A 127 2.04 8.21 -7.80
N SER A 128 2.83 7.15 -7.63
CA SER A 128 2.41 5.93 -6.91
C SER A 128 2.00 6.11 -5.44
N ARG A 129 2.26 7.28 -4.88
CA ARG A 129 1.87 7.67 -3.51
C ARG A 129 0.81 8.77 -3.47
N ARG A 130 0.21 9.09 -4.62
CA ARG A 130 -0.76 10.16 -4.82
C ARG A 130 -2.00 9.62 -5.50
N MET A 131 -3.15 10.18 -5.16
CA MET A 131 -4.38 9.93 -5.91
C MET A 131 -4.38 10.75 -7.20
N SER A 132 -4.87 10.16 -8.30
CA SER A 132 -5.15 10.91 -9.52
C SER A 132 -6.33 11.88 -9.32
N ASN A 133 -6.54 12.79 -10.27
CA ASN A 133 -7.73 13.65 -10.24
C ASN A 133 -9.03 12.85 -10.36
N CYS A 134 -9.04 11.76 -11.14
CA CYS A 134 -10.22 10.89 -11.28
C CYS A 134 -10.56 10.23 -9.95
N SER A 135 -9.55 9.66 -9.28
CA SER A 135 -9.71 9.05 -7.96
C SER A 135 -10.25 10.04 -6.92
N VAL A 136 -9.68 11.26 -6.88
CA VAL A 136 -10.14 12.32 -5.98
C VAL A 136 -11.60 12.69 -6.26
N ASN A 137 -11.97 12.86 -7.53
CA ASN A 137 -13.33 13.21 -7.92
C ASN A 137 -14.33 12.10 -7.53
N SER A 138 -14.03 10.83 -7.82
CA SER A 138 -14.89 9.70 -7.45
C SER A 138 -15.11 9.61 -5.94
N ILE A 139 -14.05 9.80 -5.14
CA ILE A 139 -14.16 9.86 -3.68
C ILE A 139 -15.06 11.04 -3.26
N ILE A 140 -14.85 12.24 -3.81
CA ILE A 140 -15.66 13.42 -3.47
C ILE A 140 -17.13 13.19 -3.78
N GLU A 141 -17.47 12.59 -4.92
CA GLU A 141 -18.85 12.27 -5.27
C GLU A 141 -19.45 11.24 -4.30
N ASN A 142 -18.74 10.15 -4.01
CA ASN A 142 -19.21 9.16 -3.03
C ASN A 142 -19.40 9.77 -1.63
N LEU A 143 -18.51 10.68 -1.22
CA LEU A 143 -18.62 11.41 0.03
C LEU A 143 -19.80 12.40 0.07
N LYS A 144 -20.49 12.69 -1.03
CA LYS A 144 -21.76 13.46 -1.00
C LYS A 144 -22.95 12.58 -0.63
N GLU A 145 -22.87 11.27 -0.85
CA GLU A 145 -23.99 10.34 -0.64
C GLU A 145 -24.35 10.14 0.84
N PRO A 146 -25.64 9.96 1.20
CA PRO A 146 -26.05 9.69 2.57
C PRO A 146 -25.41 8.43 3.17
N THR A 147 -25.12 7.44 2.33
CA THR A 147 -24.43 6.20 2.71
C THR A 147 -23.06 6.48 3.34
N ALA A 148 -22.30 7.47 2.86
CA ALA A 148 -20.99 7.83 3.39
C ALA A 148 -21.03 8.72 4.66
N SER A 149 -22.15 8.80 5.37
CA SER A 149 -22.33 9.79 6.45
C SER A 149 -21.47 9.59 7.70
N CYS A 150 -20.97 8.38 7.96
CA CYS A 150 -20.11 8.09 9.12
C CYS A 150 -18.77 8.84 9.08
N VAL A 151 -18.24 9.14 7.88
CA VAL A 151 -16.97 9.86 7.69
C VAL A 151 -17.14 11.36 7.45
N LYS A 152 -18.37 11.85 7.20
CA LYS A 152 -18.67 13.28 6.96
C LYS A 152 -18.45 14.18 8.17
N LYS A 153 -18.46 13.64 9.39
CA LYS A 153 -18.42 14.41 10.64
C LYS A 153 -17.16 14.11 11.44
N TRP A 154 -16.02 14.54 10.93
CA TRP A 154 -14.91 14.91 11.81
C TRP A 154 -14.85 16.44 11.88
N LYS A 155 -15.59 17.04 12.82
CA LYS A 155 -15.17 18.36 13.30
C LYS A 155 -13.78 18.12 13.89
N THR A 156 -12.75 18.62 13.20
CA THR A 156 -11.44 18.84 13.79
C THR A 156 -11.64 19.70 15.03
N LYS A 157 -11.89 19.07 16.18
CA LYS A 157 -11.41 19.68 17.42
C LYS A 157 -9.94 19.91 17.13
N GLY A 158 -9.52 21.18 17.15
CA GLY A 158 -8.14 21.60 16.96
C GLY A 158 -7.24 21.07 18.07
N GLY A 159 -7.17 19.74 18.21
CA GLY A 159 -6.04 19.07 18.80
C GLY A 159 -4.87 19.41 17.90
N LYS A 160 -3.80 19.91 18.51
CA LYS A 160 -2.51 20.04 17.83
C LYS A 160 -2.29 18.80 16.98
N ASP A 161 -1.96 19.01 15.73
CA ASP A 161 -1.71 17.95 14.77
C ASP A 161 -0.68 16.99 15.39
N GLN A 162 -1.13 15.85 15.92
CA GLN A 162 -0.21 14.91 16.60
C GLN A 162 0.79 14.32 15.60
N ARG A 163 0.61 14.58 14.30
CA ARG A 163 1.56 14.28 13.23
C ARG A 163 2.94 14.91 13.45
N ASP A 164 3.03 16.07 14.10
CA ASP A 164 4.33 16.75 14.33
C ASP A 164 5.24 16.04 15.36
N PHE A 165 4.70 15.12 16.17
CA PHE A 165 5.46 14.39 17.19
C PHE A 165 5.62 12.90 16.89
N MET A 166 4.99 12.37 15.85
CA MET A 166 5.17 10.98 15.46
C MET A 166 6.41 10.84 14.57
N LYS A 167 7.35 9.99 15.01
CA LYS A 167 8.48 9.58 14.18
C LYS A 167 7.97 8.97 12.88
N LYS A 168 8.60 9.32 11.77
CA LYS A 168 8.31 8.72 10.46
C LYS A 168 8.71 7.24 10.47
N PRO A 169 8.10 6.39 9.64
CA PRO A 169 8.38 4.96 9.66
C PRO A 169 9.87 4.64 9.43
N GLY A 170 10.56 5.36 8.54
CA GLY A 170 11.99 5.18 8.26
C GLY A 170 12.93 5.59 9.41
N GLU A 171 12.47 6.43 10.34
CA GLU A 171 13.22 6.79 11.56
C GLU A 171 13.18 5.69 12.62
N THR A 172 12.26 4.72 12.47
CA THR A 172 12.10 3.57 13.37
C THR A 172 12.47 2.25 12.71
N VAL A 173 12.30 2.16 11.38
CA VAL A 173 12.61 1.01 10.55
C VAL A 173 13.64 1.43 9.50
N ASN A 174 14.90 1.36 9.89
CA ASN A 174 16.01 1.76 9.02
C ASN A 174 16.13 0.88 7.77
N LEU A 175 16.99 1.30 6.84
CA LEU A 175 17.18 0.65 5.55
C LEU A 175 17.56 -0.84 5.66
N ALA A 176 18.42 -1.20 6.63
CA ALA A 176 18.78 -2.59 6.86
C ALA A 176 17.58 -3.43 7.30
N ARG A 177 16.74 -2.89 8.19
CA ARG A 177 15.53 -3.58 8.64
C ARG A 177 14.51 -3.73 7.52
N GLN A 178 14.41 -2.76 6.60
CA GLN A 178 13.55 -2.87 5.42
C GLN A 178 13.99 -4.04 4.52
N CYS A 179 15.29 -4.19 4.24
CA CYS A 179 15.82 -5.36 3.53
C CYS A 179 15.50 -6.69 4.24
N GLN A 180 15.64 -6.73 5.57
CA GLN A 180 15.34 -7.93 6.34
C GLN A 180 13.87 -8.32 6.31
N ILE A 181 12.97 -7.34 6.32
CA ILE A 181 11.53 -7.55 6.23
C ILE A 181 11.15 -8.10 4.84
N ALA A 182 11.77 -7.56 3.78
CA ALA A 182 11.46 -7.94 2.41
C ALA A 182 12.02 -9.31 2.01
N PHE A 183 13.27 -9.61 2.37
CA PHE A 183 14.00 -10.76 1.82
C PHE A 183 14.43 -11.78 2.87
N GLY A 184 14.47 -11.42 4.15
CA GLY A 184 14.85 -12.31 5.25
C GLY A 184 16.01 -11.80 6.10
N PRO A 185 16.28 -12.44 7.25
CA PRO A 185 17.11 -11.87 8.31
C PRO A 185 18.59 -11.65 7.95
N THR A 186 19.11 -12.35 6.94
CA THR A 186 20.50 -12.25 6.47
C THR A 186 20.73 -11.12 5.47
N PHE A 187 19.66 -10.49 4.99
CA PHE A 187 19.74 -9.44 3.97
C PHE A 187 20.17 -8.10 4.54
N LYS A 188 21.03 -7.40 3.80
CA LYS A 188 21.53 -6.06 4.11
C LYS A 188 21.38 -5.12 2.92
N PRO A 189 21.44 -3.78 3.11
CA PRO A 189 21.39 -2.83 2.02
C PRO A 189 22.57 -3.02 1.07
N CYS A 190 22.29 -3.09 -0.22
CA CYS A 190 23.29 -3.10 -1.27
C CYS A 190 23.64 -1.65 -1.65
N LEU A 191 24.90 -1.26 -1.42
CA LEU A 191 25.38 0.11 -1.65
C LEU A 191 26.17 0.26 -2.96
N HIS A 192 26.07 -0.73 -3.86
CA HIS A 192 26.76 -0.71 -5.15
C HIS A 192 26.04 0.24 -6.13
N ILE A 193 26.64 1.42 -6.36
CA ILE A 193 26.08 2.53 -7.16
C ILE A 193 25.60 2.09 -8.56
N GLY A 194 26.25 1.08 -9.16
CA GLY A 194 25.87 0.54 -10.47
C GLY A 194 24.43 0.02 -10.54
N TYR A 195 23.87 -0.48 -9.43
CA TYR A 195 22.49 -0.97 -9.37
C TYR A 195 21.45 0.13 -9.20
N PHE A 196 21.87 1.35 -8.84
CA PHE A 196 20.94 2.44 -8.63
C PHE A 196 20.50 3.09 -9.95
N HIS A 197 21.20 2.83 -11.06
CA HIS A 197 20.87 3.37 -12.39
C HIS A 197 20.61 4.89 -12.40
N GLY A 198 21.34 5.64 -11.57
CA GLY A 198 21.19 7.10 -11.42
C GLY A 198 20.07 7.55 -10.46
N GLN A 199 19.38 6.62 -9.82
CA GLN A 199 18.37 6.90 -8.79
C GLN A 199 18.97 6.91 -7.39
N SER A 200 18.23 7.46 -6.42
CA SER A 200 18.56 7.33 -5.01
C SER A 200 18.15 5.95 -4.49
N ILE A 201 18.91 5.38 -3.53
CA ILE A 201 18.50 4.18 -2.80
C ILE A 201 17.17 4.35 -2.04
N CYS A 202 16.77 5.61 -1.78
CA CYS A 202 15.45 5.93 -1.23
C CYS A 202 14.30 5.69 -2.22
N GLU A 203 14.57 5.82 -3.52
CA GLU A 203 13.57 5.60 -4.57
C GLU A 203 13.40 4.11 -4.86
N ARG A 204 14.50 3.36 -4.75
CA ARG A 204 14.50 1.91 -4.87
C ARG A 204 15.56 1.29 -3.98
N ILE A 205 15.11 0.53 -2.99
CA ILE A 205 15.99 -0.23 -2.11
C ILE A 205 16.49 -1.46 -2.84
N TRP A 206 17.80 -1.61 -2.88
CA TRP A 206 18.48 -2.84 -3.28
C TRP A 206 19.08 -3.52 -2.06
N CYS A 207 18.99 -4.85 -2.02
CA CYS A 207 19.47 -5.66 -0.91
C CYS A 207 20.36 -6.81 -1.41
N SER A 208 21.31 -7.26 -0.60
CA SER A 208 22.09 -8.47 -0.86
C SER A 208 22.07 -9.40 0.35
N ASP A 209 22.24 -10.71 0.09
CA ASP A 209 22.29 -11.75 1.14
C ASP A 209 23.71 -11.90 1.68
N GLY A 210 23.92 -11.63 2.96
CA GLY A 210 25.25 -11.73 3.58
C GLY A 210 26.28 -10.85 2.87
N ASP A 211 27.40 -11.41 2.44
CA ASP A 211 28.47 -10.71 1.72
C ASP A 211 28.42 -10.93 0.19
N SER A 212 27.27 -11.35 -0.35
CA SER A 212 27.09 -11.45 -1.80
C SER A 212 27.20 -10.09 -2.48
N ASP A 213 27.88 -10.05 -3.62
CA ASP A 213 27.91 -8.91 -4.54
C ASP A 213 26.65 -8.83 -5.42
N GLU A 214 25.81 -9.89 -5.43
CA GLU A 214 24.56 -9.90 -6.18
C GLU A 214 23.44 -9.18 -5.41
N CYS A 215 22.99 -8.07 -5.97
CA CYS A 215 21.91 -7.26 -5.41
C CYS A 215 20.56 -7.59 -6.06
N GLN A 216 19.51 -7.60 -5.24
CA GLN A 216 18.13 -7.83 -5.64
C GLN A 216 17.18 -6.78 -5.05
N THR A 217 16.06 -6.56 -5.73
CA THR A 217 14.99 -5.63 -5.35
C THR A 217 13.63 -6.27 -5.63
N LEU A 218 12.58 -5.80 -4.94
CA LEU A 218 11.21 -6.08 -5.36
C LEU A 218 10.86 -5.20 -6.56
N ASN A 219 9.79 -5.56 -7.29
CA ASN A 219 9.31 -4.79 -8.45
C ASN A 219 9.15 -3.30 -8.11
N TYR A 220 8.57 -3.00 -6.95
CA TYR A 220 8.47 -1.65 -6.42
C TYR A 220 8.87 -1.68 -4.93
N PHE A 221 9.98 -1.01 -4.58
CA PHE A 221 10.51 -1.05 -3.21
C PHE A 221 11.10 0.29 -2.75
N PRO A 222 10.27 1.34 -2.57
CA PRO A 222 10.72 2.60 -1.99
C PRO A 222 11.17 2.42 -0.55
N ALA A 223 12.10 3.27 -0.12
CA ALA A 223 12.36 3.43 1.29
C ALA A 223 11.21 4.14 1.99
N PHE A 224 10.96 3.77 3.24
CA PHE A 224 10.02 4.48 4.08
C PHE A 224 10.38 5.97 4.24
N ASP A 225 9.36 6.81 4.42
CA ASP A 225 9.56 8.23 4.74
C ASP A 225 10.46 8.40 5.97
N GLY A 226 11.42 9.31 5.89
CA GLY A 226 12.41 9.52 6.95
C GLY A 226 13.53 8.48 7.03
N THR A 227 13.61 7.53 6.10
CA THR A 227 14.79 6.65 5.99
C THR A 227 16.02 7.47 5.62
N ASP A 228 17.12 7.28 6.35
CA ASP A 228 18.42 7.80 5.97
C ASP A 228 19.01 6.95 4.83
N CYS A 229 19.20 7.59 3.68
CA CYS A 229 19.71 6.97 2.46
C CYS A 229 21.14 7.42 2.11
N GLY A 230 21.84 8.09 3.04
CA GLY A 230 23.18 8.63 2.81
C GLY A 230 23.17 10.04 2.17
N TYR A 231 24.38 10.57 1.93
CA TYR A 231 24.68 11.99 1.69
C TYR A 231 23.56 12.81 1.02
N ASN A 232 22.86 13.59 1.86
CA ASN A 232 21.87 14.63 1.54
C ASN A 232 20.57 14.21 0.84
N MET A 233 20.12 12.96 0.99
CA MET A 233 18.81 12.54 0.46
C MET A 233 18.02 11.74 1.48
N ALA A 234 17.65 12.36 2.61
CA ALA A 234 16.54 11.82 3.40
C ALA A 234 15.30 11.74 2.48
N SER A 235 14.56 10.62 2.48
CA SER A 235 13.30 10.52 1.74
C SER A 235 12.35 11.61 2.26
N SER A 236 12.28 12.72 1.55
CA SER A 236 11.36 13.81 1.82
C SER A 236 10.13 13.61 0.95
N VAL A 237 8.98 13.54 1.61
CA VAL A 237 7.67 13.59 0.96
C VAL A 237 7.57 14.94 0.27
N VAL A 238 7.64 14.95 -1.07
CA VAL A 238 7.11 16.07 -1.85
C VAL A 238 5.60 16.02 -1.63
N HIS A 239 5.10 16.90 -0.75
CA HIS A 239 3.66 17.12 -0.61
C HIS A 239 3.12 17.67 -1.93
#